data_AF-A0A662PHL1-F1
#
_entry.id   AF-A0A662PHL1-F1
#
_cell.length_a   1.000
_cell.length_b   1.000
_cell.length_c   1.000
_cell.angle_alpha   90.00
_cell.angle_beta   90.00
_cell.angle_gamma   90.00
#
_symmetry.space_group_name_H-M   'P 1'
#
loop_
_entity.id
_entity.type
_entity.pdbx_description
1 polymer ?
#
loop_
_entity_poly.entity_id
_entity_poly.type
_entity_poly.pdbx_seq_one_letter_code
_entity_poly.pdbx_strand_id
1 'polypeptide(L)'
;MEGAWWCCKYYYIKYTYSPPLPSVYSLVKGVSKNDQGQFLTEFFCNSVIKYSGRGTYKREIYVESFENVTAGRKEYECAKVKFTMTYEVRYNTGEPWRLYKWVEDGYIWYSEIGMIKAEYTVKTYFSDELKKKMRYR
;
A
#
# COMPACT_ATOMS: atom_id res chain seq x y z
N MET A 1 6.96 -25.14 21.68
CA MET A 1 6.56 -25.92 20.50
C MET A 1 6.72 -25.05 19.27
N GLU A 2 7.86 -25.21 18.59
CA GLU A 2 8.06 -24.68 17.24
C GLU A 2 7.33 -25.61 16.27
N GLY A 3 6.29 -25.15 15.58
CA GLY A 3 5.63 -26.02 14.60
C GLY A 3 4.26 -25.55 14.17
N ALA A 4 4.22 -24.81 13.06
CA ALA A 4 3.04 -24.65 12.18
C ALA A 4 3.28 -23.70 10.99
N TRP A 5 4.51 -23.20 10.77
CA TRP A 5 4.81 -22.27 9.69
C TRP A 5 5.30 -22.93 8.38
N TRP A 6 5.75 -24.19 8.44
CA TRP A 6 6.31 -24.91 7.30
C TRP A 6 5.31 -25.69 6.44
N CYS A 7 4.05 -25.88 6.89
CA CYS A 7 3.07 -26.67 6.13
C CYS A 7 2.24 -25.84 5.13
N CYS A 8 2.42 -24.52 5.12
CA CYS A 8 1.75 -23.63 4.18
C CYS A 8 2.63 -23.45 2.94
N LYS A 9 2.17 -23.97 1.80
CA LYS A 9 2.88 -23.84 0.52
C LYS A 9 2.72 -22.43 -0.07
N TYR A 10 1.62 -21.75 0.29
CA TYR A 10 1.32 -20.38 -0.14
C TYR A 10 0.75 -19.56 1.02
N TYR A 11 1.31 -18.37 1.21
CA TYR A 11 0.76 -17.33 2.07
C TYR A 11 0.29 -16.19 1.20
N TYR A 12 -0.97 -15.79 1.35
CA TYR A 12 -1.46 -14.55 0.77
C TYR A 12 -2.28 -13.78 1.78
N ILE A 13 -2.15 -12.45 1.73
CA ILE A 13 -2.88 -11.52 2.58
C ILE A 13 -3.98 -10.95 1.72
N LYS A 14 -5.23 -11.13 2.16
CA LYS A 14 -6.35 -10.39 1.59
C LYS A 14 -6.62 -9.20 2.49
N TYR A 15 -6.30 -8.01 1.99
CA TYR A 15 -6.81 -6.78 2.55
C TYR A 15 -8.13 -6.48 1.85
N THR A 16 -9.20 -6.32 2.63
CA THR A 16 -10.54 -6.00 2.10
C THR A 16 -10.70 -4.51 1.82
N TYR A 17 -9.65 -3.72 2.04
CA TYR A 17 -9.66 -2.28 1.90
C TYR A 17 -8.36 -1.79 1.28
N SER A 18 -8.43 -1.32 0.03
CA SER A 18 -7.48 -0.35 -0.51
C SER A 18 -8.16 1.01 -0.35
N PRO A 19 -7.61 1.95 0.44
CA PRO A 19 -8.17 3.29 0.55
C PRO A 19 -8.30 3.84 -0.88
N PRO A 20 -9.51 4.18 -1.35
CA PRO A 20 -9.70 4.58 -2.73
C PRO A 20 -8.80 5.78 -2.99
N LEU A 21 -7.86 5.64 -3.93
CA LEU A 21 -7.09 6.76 -4.43
C LEU A 21 -8.13 7.80 -4.86
N PRO A 22 -8.20 8.96 -4.17
CA PRO A 22 -9.36 9.83 -4.29
C PRO A 22 -9.55 10.17 -5.77
N SER A 23 -10.75 9.91 -6.28
CA SER A 23 -11.14 10.28 -7.63
C SER A 23 -10.96 11.79 -7.76
N VAL A 24 -9.88 12.19 -8.42
CA VAL A 24 -9.52 13.54 -8.89
C VAL A 24 -10.22 14.66 -8.10
N TYR A 25 -9.72 14.97 -6.91
CA TYR A 25 -10.01 16.26 -6.27
C TYR A 25 -9.04 17.30 -6.81
N SER A 26 -9.62 18.47 -7.12
CA SER A 26 -9.14 19.58 -7.96
C SER A 26 -7.73 19.43 -8.52
N LEU A 27 -7.66 19.34 -9.87
CA LEU A 27 -6.50 19.54 -10.75
C LEU A 27 -5.85 20.91 -10.50
N VAL A 28 -5.38 21.16 -9.28
CA VAL A 28 -4.84 22.42 -8.80
C VAL A 28 -3.53 22.08 -8.11
N LYS A 29 -2.46 22.71 -8.59
CA LYS A 29 -1.12 22.50 -8.07
C LYS A 29 -1.07 22.77 -6.57
N GLY A 30 -0.39 21.90 -5.81
CA GLY A 30 -0.19 22.08 -4.38
C GLY A 30 -1.37 21.67 -3.49
N VAL A 31 -2.47 21.18 -4.06
CA VAL A 31 -3.53 20.54 -3.28
C VAL A 31 -2.99 19.24 -2.68
N SER A 32 -3.12 19.11 -1.36
CA SER A 32 -2.70 17.94 -0.61
C SER A 32 -3.84 17.40 0.26
N LYS A 33 -3.81 16.10 0.50
CA LYS A 33 -4.72 15.42 1.41
C LYS A 33 -3.94 14.42 2.25
N ASN A 34 -4.19 14.48 3.55
CA ASN A 34 -3.67 13.54 4.52
C ASN A 34 -4.84 12.87 5.22
N ASP A 35 -4.86 11.54 5.23
CA ASP A 35 -5.87 10.78 5.97
C ASP A 35 -5.32 9.48 6.51
N GLN A 36 -6.01 8.96 7.52
CA GLN A 36 -5.66 7.72 8.18
C GLN A 36 -6.93 6.98 8.56
N GLY A 37 -6.85 5.66 8.63
CA GLY A 37 -7.99 4.85 8.98
C GLY A 37 -7.61 3.44 9.40
N GLN A 38 -8.63 2.62 9.60
CA GLN A 38 -8.52 1.24 10.05
C GLN A 38 -9.15 0.31 9.03
N PHE A 39 -8.61 -0.91 8.93
CA PHE A 39 -9.17 -1.95 8.07
C PHE A 39 -9.01 -3.34 8.72
N LEU A 40 -9.83 -4.27 8.28
CA LEU A 40 -9.68 -5.69 8.63
C LEU A 40 -8.88 -6.39 7.54
N THR A 41 -8.12 -7.40 7.93
CA THR A 41 -7.33 -8.20 6.99
C THR A 41 -7.34 -9.66 7.40
N GLU A 42 -7.30 -10.51 6.38
CA GLU A 42 -7.34 -11.96 6.53
C GLU A 42 -6.04 -12.56 5.97
N PHE A 43 -5.43 -13.44 6.75
CA PHE A 43 -4.23 -14.19 6.36
C PHE A 43 -4.62 -15.62 6.02
N PHE A 44 -4.32 -16.01 4.80
CA PHE A 44 -4.65 -17.33 4.29
C PHE A 44 -3.43 -18.24 4.29
N CYS A 45 -3.66 -19.51 4.60
CA CYS A 45 -2.74 -20.62 4.38
C CYS A 45 -3.50 -21.70 3.60
N ASN A 46 -3.01 -22.07 2.41
CA ASN A 46 -3.65 -23.06 1.54
C ASN A 46 -5.16 -22.80 1.34
N SER A 47 -5.53 -21.53 1.12
CA SER A 47 -6.92 -21.05 0.94
C SER A 47 -7.84 -21.11 2.17
N VAL A 48 -7.32 -21.42 3.35
CA VAL A 48 -8.05 -21.37 4.62
C VAL A 48 -7.64 -20.11 5.39
N ILE A 49 -8.62 -19.34 5.89
CA ILE A 49 -8.35 -18.22 6.80
C ILE A 49 -7.73 -18.79 8.06
N LYS A 50 -6.45 -18.47 8.28
CA LYS A 50 -5.70 -18.96 9.44
C LYS A 50 -5.69 -17.91 10.55
N TYR A 51 -5.59 -16.63 10.18
CA TYR A 51 -5.53 -15.51 11.12
C TYR A 51 -6.27 -14.29 10.58
N SER A 52 -6.80 -13.47 11.49
CA SER A 52 -7.30 -12.14 11.18
C SER A 52 -6.45 -11.08 11.91
N GLY A 53 -6.28 -9.93 11.27
CA GLY A 53 -5.55 -8.80 11.80
C GLY A 53 -6.40 -7.54 11.77
N ARG A 54 -6.05 -6.59 12.62
CA ARG A 54 -6.50 -5.20 12.49
C ARG A 54 -5.35 -4.39 11.90
N GLY A 55 -5.63 -3.76 10.77
CA GLY A 55 -4.72 -2.89 10.06
C GLY A 55 -5.03 -1.42 10.30
N THR A 56 -4.00 -0.59 10.22
CA THR A 56 -4.11 0.86 10.11
C THR A 56 -3.42 1.30 8.84
N TYR A 57 -3.92 2.35 8.21
CA TYR A 57 -3.22 3.02 7.11
C TYR A 57 -3.05 4.50 7.41
N LYS A 58 -2.00 5.08 6.84
CA LYS A 58 -1.77 6.52 6.72
C LYS A 58 -1.48 6.84 5.27
N ARG A 59 -2.12 7.86 4.73
CA ARG A 59 -1.96 8.31 3.35
C ARG A 59 -1.60 9.78 3.33
N GLU A 60 -0.65 10.09 2.48
CA GLU A 60 -0.32 11.43 2.01
C GLU A 60 -0.45 11.42 0.48
N ILE A 61 -1.16 12.40 -0.08
CA ILE A 61 -1.34 12.55 -1.53
C ILE A 61 -1.36 14.03 -1.90
N TYR A 62 -0.68 14.41 -2.97
CA TYR A 62 -0.67 15.79 -3.45
C TYR A 62 -0.39 15.91 -4.95
N VAL A 63 -0.89 16.99 -5.56
CA VAL A 63 -0.59 17.34 -6.96
C VAL A 63 0.79 18.01 -7.03
N GLU A 64 1.77 17.32 -7.61
CA GLU A 64 3.16 17.78 -7.72
C GLU A 64 3.34 18.76 -8.90
N SER A 65 2.84 18.39 -10.08
CA SER A 65 3.00 19.14 -11.32
C SER A 65 1.90 18.82 -12.33
N PHE A 66 1.92 19.54 -13.45
CA PHE A 66 1.20 19.19 -14.67
C PHE A 66 2.24 18.86 -15.74
N GLU A 67 2.00 17.77 -16.46
CA GLU A 67 2.85 17.37 -17.58
C GLU A 67 2.04 16.59 -18.61
N ASN A 68 2.53 16.60 -19.85
CA ASN A 68 1.93 15.81 -20.91
C ASN A 68 2.44 14.37 -20.83
N VAL A 69 1.51 13.42 -20.93
CA VAL A 69 1.82 11.99 -20.95
C VAL A 69 1.29 11.38 -22.25
N THR A 70 2.18 10.72 -22.99
CA THR A 70 1.81 9.95 -24.17
C THR A 70 1.36 8.55 -23.76
N ALA A 71 0.12 8.20 -24.08
CA ALA A 71 -0.43 6.86 -23.89
C ALA A 71 -1.07 6.37 -25.20
N GLY A 72 -0.53 5.28 -25.74
CA GLY A 72 -0.87 4.82 -27.08
C GLY A 72 -0.40 5.80 -28.16
N ARG A 73 -1.34 6.38 -28.91
CA ARG A 73 -1.08 7.35 -30.01
C ARG A 73 -1.55 8.77 -29.68
N LYS A 74 -1.89 9.04 -28.42
CA LYS A 74 -2.40 10.33 -27.97
C LYS A 74 -1.57 10.87 -26.82
N GLU A 75 -1.51 12.18 -26.75
CA GLU A 75 -0.90 12.94 -25.67
C GLU A 75 -2.02 13.49 -24.78
N TYR A 76 -1.86 13.41 -23.47
CA TYR A 76 -2.83 13.86 -22.48
C TYR A 76 -2.17 14.83 -21.51
N GLU A 77 -2.75 16.01 -21.33
CA GLU A 77 -2.38 16.89 -20.23
C GLU A 77 -2.83 16.25 -18.91
N CYS A 78 -1.87 15.98 -18.02
CA CYS A 78 -2.11 15.24 -16.80
C CYS A 78 -1.64 16.01 -15.57
N ALA A 79 -2.43 15.95 -14.49
CA ALA A 79 -1.95 16.22 -13.15
C ALA A 79 -1.11 15.03 -12.67
N LYS A 80 0.16 15.26 -12.37
CA LYS A 80 1.05 14.29 -11.72
C LYS A 80 0.84 14.34 -10.22
N VAL A 81 0.25 13.30 -9.68
CA VAL A 81 -0.13 13.17 -8.27
C VAL A 81 0.86 12.25 -7.56
N LYS A 82 1.62 12.78 -6.60
CA LYS A 82 2.43 11.97 -5.70
C LYS A 82 1.53 11.35 -4.63
N PHE A 83 1.76 10.10 -4.30
CA PHE A 83 1.16 9.47 -3.13
C PHE A 83 2.16 8.64 -2.34
N THR A 84 1.98 8.62 -1.03
CA THR A 84 2.65 7.71 -0.11
C THR A 84 1.60 7.10 0.82
N MET A 85 1.50 5.78 0.84
CA MET A 85 0.57 5.03 1.67
C MET A 85 1.35 4.05 2.54
N THR A 86 1.23 4.21 3.85
CA THR A 86 1.82 3.31 4.83
C THR A 86 0.73 2.49 5.47
N TYR A 87 0.91 1.18 5.50
CA TYR A 87 -0.01 0.23 6.10
C TYR A 87 0.71 -0.57 7.17
N GLU A 88 0.04 -0.79 8.29
CA GLU A 88 0.56 -1.57 9.41
C GLU A 88 -0.53 -2.51 9.91
N VAL A 89 -0.20 -3.80 9.98
CA VAL A 89 -1.11 -4.86 10.42
C VAL A 89 -0.49 -5.59 11.58
N ARG A 90 -1.23 -5.68 12.68
CA ARG A 90 -0.92 -6.57 13.79
C ARG A 90 -1.81 -7.81 13.71
N TYR A 91 -1.19 -8.98 13.72
CA TYR A 91 -1.88 -10.26 13.64
C TYR A 91 -1.26 -11.28 14.61
N ASN A 92 -2.11 -12.12 15.19
CA ASN A 92 -1.69 -13.16 16.12
C ASN A 92 -1.57 -14.49 15.39
N THR A 93 -0.38 -15.10 15.39
CA THR A 93 -0.18 -16.43 14.79
C THR A 93 -0.23 -17.60 15.77
N GLY A 94 -0.73 -17.37 16.98
CA GLY A 94 -0.67 -18.33 18.10
C GLY A 94 0.47 -18.04 19.09
N GLU A 95 0.89 -16.77 19.20
CA GLU A 95 2.06 -16.23 19.93
C GLU A 95 3.43 -16.35 19.22
N PRO A 96 4.26 -15.28 19.16
CA PRO A 96 3.98 -13.88 19.51
C PRO A 96 3.23 -13.10 18.40
N TRP A 97 2.67 -11.93 18.74
CA TRP A 97 2.09 -10.99 17.76
C TRP A 97 3.13 -10.58 16.72
N ARG A 98 2.75 -10.63 15.44
CA ARG A 98 3.59 -10.22 14.32
C ARG A 98 3.10 -8.90 13.75
N LEU A 99 4.06 -8.10 13.31
CA LEU A 99 3.83 -6.86 12.57
C LEU A 99 4.16 -7.11 11.11
N TYR A 100 3.20 -6.86 10.25
CA TYR A 100 3.42 -6.72 8.82
C TYR A 100 3.20 -5.26 8.45
N LYS A 101 4.19 -4.65 7.83
CA LYS A 101 4.13 -3.26 7.36
C LYS A 101 4.43 -3.24 5.88
N TRP A 102 3.73 -2.41 5.13
CA TRP A 102 4.17 -2.07 3.78
C TRP A 102 3.95 -0.60 3.48
N VAL A 103 4.76 -0.09 2.57
CA VAL A 103 4.73 1.29 2.10
C VAL A 103 4.62 1.26 0.59
N GLU A 104 3.58 1.88 0.07
CA GLU A 104 3.38 2.16 -1.34
C GLU A 104 3.76 3.61 -1.56
N ASP A 105 4.73 3.85 -2.45
CA ASP A 105 5.18 5.20 -2.77
C ASP A 105 5.26 5.36 -4.29
N GLY A 106 4.63 6.39 -4.83
CA GLY A 106 4.48 6.47 -6.27
C GLY A 106 3.82 7.73 -6.80
N TYR A 107 3.52 7.67 -8.08
CA TYR A 107 2.92 8.72 -8.88
C TYR A 107 1.76 8.18 -9.70
N ILE A 108 0.71 8.98 -9.84
CA ILE A 108 -0.43 8.72 -10.72
C ILE A 108 -0.66 9.94 -11.58
N TRP A 109 -0.93 9.72 -12.87
CA TRP A 109 -1.24 10.77 -13.82
C TRP A 109 -2.72 10.72 -14.15
N TYR A 110 -3.44 11.79 -13.80
CA TYR A 110 -4.84 11.96 -14.11
C TYR A 110 -5.04 13.05 -15.16
N SER A 111 -5.78 12.72 -16.21
CA SER A 111 -6.31 13.70 -17.17
C SER A 111 -7.83 13.85 -16.99
N GLU A 112 -8.46 14.64 -17.85
CA GLU A 112 -9.92 14.80 -17.90
C GLU A 112 -10.69 13.48 -18.09
N ILE A 113 -10.07 12.47 -18.73
CA ILE A 113 -10.69 11.16 -18.96
C ILE A 113 -10.41 10.13 -17.85
N GLY A 114 -9.69 10.54 -16.81
CA GLY A 114 -9.32 9.68 -15.68
C GLY A 114 -7.83 9.32 -15.65
N MET A 115 -7.52 8.15 -15.10
CA MET A 115 -6.13 7.72 -14.89
C MET A 115 -5.47 7.27 -16.19
N ILE A 116 -4.36 7.90 -16.56
CA ILE A 116 -3.58 7.60 -17.77
C ILE A 116 -2.40 6.67 -17.47
N LYS A 117 -1.72 6.90 -16.35
CA LYS A 117 -0.50 6.21 -15.98
C LYS A 117 -0.40 6.11 -14.46
N ALA A 118 0.20 5.05 -13.97
CA ALA A 118 0.58 4.90 -12.56
C ALA A 118 1.94 4.22 -12.45
N GLU A 119 2.78 4.71 -11.56
CA GLU A 119 4.09 4.14 -11.24
C GLU A 119 4.24 4.14 -9.73
N TYR A 120 4.51 2.99 -9.13
CA TYR A 120 4.72 2.93 -7.68
C TYR A 120 5.63 1.79 -7.28
N THR A 121 6.28 1.99 -6.14
CA THR A 121 7.09 0.99 -5.49
C THR A 121 6.37 0.50 -4.25
N VAL A 122 6.35 -0.81 -4.04
CA VAL A 122 5.85 -1.43 -2.82
C VAL A 122 7.04 -1.95 -2.02
N LYS A 123 7.23 -1.41 -0.82
CA LYS A 123 8.23 -1.89 0.15
C LYS A 123 7.51 -2.62 1.26
N THR A 124 7.80 -3.91 1.44
CA THR A 124 7.19 -4.73 2.49
C THR A 124 8.20 -5.01 3.59
N TYR A 125 7.71 -5.13 4.82
CA TYR A 125 8.52 -5.35 6.01
C TYR A 125 7.79 -6.33 6.94
N PHE A 126 8.48 -7.41 7.30
CA PHE A 126 8.00 -8.34 8.31
C PHE A 126 8.65 -8.10 9.67
N SER A 127 8.03 -8.57 10.75
CA SER A 127 8.52 -8.38 12.14
C SER A 127 9.99 -8.74 12.33
N ASP A 128 10.49 -9.75 11.63
CA ASP A 128 11.87 -10.22 11.77
C ASP A 128 12.85 -9.34 10.98
N GLU A 129 12.41 -8.72 9.90
CA GLU A 129 13.19 -7.73 9.12
C GLU A 129 13.21 -6.37 9.81
N LEU A 130 12.12 -5.99 10.46
CA LEU A 130 12.05 -4.78 11.30
C LEU A 130 12.98 -4.88 12.53
N LYS A 131 13.21 -6.10 13.03
CA LYS A 131 14.14 -6.37 14.15
C LYS A 131 15.59 -6.49 13.72
N LYS A 132 15.90 -6.65 12.43
CA LYS A 132 17.27 -6.49 11.91
C LYS A 132 17.64 -5.02 12.01
N LYS A 133 18.01 -4.59 13.23
CA LYS A 133 18.76 -3.35 13.42
C LYS A 133 19.91 -3.37 12.43
N MET A 134 20.06 -2.27 11.69
CA MET A 134 21.25 -1.98 10.91
C MET A 134 22.47 -2.12 11.83
N ARG A 135 23.10 -3.29 11.85
CA ARG A 135 24.49 -3.42 12.28
C ARG A 135 25.31 -2.93 11.11
N TYR A 136 25.40 -1.60 10.96
CA TYR A 136 26.54 -1.03 10.26
C TYR A 136 27.77 -1.38 11.09
N ARG A 137 28.67 -2.17 10.49
CA ARG A 137 30.06 -2.29 10.89
C ARG A 137 30.84 -1.13 10.31
#